data_AF-A0A5K0WBR9-F1
#
_entry.id   AF-A0A5K0WBR9-F1
#
_cell.length_a   1.000
_cell.length_b   1.000
_cell.length_c   1.000
_cell.angle_alpha   90.00
_cell.angle_beta   90.00
_cell.angle_gamma   90.00
#
_symmetry.space_group_name_H-M   'P 1'
#
loop_
_entity.id
_entity.type
_entity.pdbx_description
1 polymer ?
#
loop_
_entity_poly.entity_id
_entity_poly.type
_entity_poly.pdbx_seq_one_letter_code
_entity_poly.pdbx_strand_id
1 'polypeptide(L)'
;CPIAMGISSPLVTPTKTANQKSSKQQPPVQESQAKAMELRSAKSFRTRFEAYNRLQGAAVAFGEKLPIPEIVALGGQSDGKSSLLEALLGFRFNVREVEMGTRRPLILQMVHEPSASEPRCRFQ
;
A
#
# COMPACT_ATOMS: atom_id res chain seq x y z
N CYS A 1 3.04 47.15 -27.01
CA CYS A 1 3.09 46.97 -28.48
C CYS A 1 4.53 46.69 -28.91
N PRO A 2 4.83 45.78 -29.86
CA PRO A 2 4.02 44.70 -30.47
C PRO A 2 4.70 43.30 -30.40
N ILE A 3 3.95 42.19 -30.23
CA ILE A 3 3.39 41.21 -31.21
C ILE A 3 4.42 40.25 -31.83
N ALA A 4 4.28 38.95 -31.53
CA ALA A 4 4.41 37.87 -32.51
C ALA A 4 3.54 36.66 -32.09
N MET A 5 2.71 36.20 -33.03
CA MET A 5 1.73 35.11 -32.94
C MET A 5 2.30 33.78 -33.44
N GLY A 6 1.63 32.69 -33.05
CA GLY A 6 1.56 31.42 -33.81
C GLY A 6 2.49 30.33 -33.28
N ILE A 7 2.14 29.04 -33.24
CA ILE A 7 1.02 28.28 -33.82
C ILE A 7 0.96 26.92 -33.10
N SER A 8 -0.26 26.39 -32.97
CA SER A 8 -0.59 25.05 -32.48
C SER A 8 -0.14 23.96 -33.46
N SER A 9 0.44 22.88 -32.94
CA SER A 9 0.67 21.63 -33.68
C SER A 9 0.26 20.44 -32.79
N PRO A 10 -0.75 19.63 -33.15
CA PRO A 10 -1.05 18.37 -32.47
C PRO A 10 -0.16 17.25 -33.05
N LEU A 11 0.61 16.58 -32.19
CA LEU A 11 1.41 15.42 -32.59
C LEU A 11 0.55 14.15 -32.63
N VAL A 12 0.51 13.59 -33.84
CA VAL A 12 -0.24 12.43 -34.29
C VAL A 12 0.19 11.13 -33.59
N THR A 13 -0.79 10.38 -33.09
CA THR A 13 -0.66 8.98 -32.65
C THR A 13 -0.56 8.03 -33.85
N PRO A 14 0.34 7.04 -33.86
CA PRO A 14 0.34 6.02 -34.90
C PRO A 14 -0.66 4.90 -34.58
N THR A 15 -1.77 4.88 -35.33
CA THR A 15 -2.60 3.69 -35.55
C THR A 15 -2.09 2.98 -36.80
N LYS A 16 -1.68 1.70 -36.71
CA LYS A 16 -1.46 0.85 -37.88
C LYS A 16 -2.17 -0.50 -37.74
N THR A 17 -3.29 -0.55 -38.46
CA THR A 17 -4.03 -1.61 -39.14
C THR A 17 -3.58 -3.08 -39.01
N ALA A 18 -4.62 -3.91 -38.87
CA ALA A 18 -4.69 -5.37 -38.91
C ALA A 18 -3.92 -6.06 -40.04
N ASN A 19 -3.35 -7.23 -39.73
CA ASN A 19 -3.05 -8.27 -40.71
C ASN A 19 -3.36 -9.65 -40.10
N GLN A 20 -4.25 -10.40 -40.75
CA GLN A 20 -4.58 -11.79 -40.41
C GLN A 20 -3.73 -12.74 -41.25
N LYS A 21 -3.09 -13.75 -40.63
CA LYS A 21 -3.34 -15.19 -40.84
C LYS A 21 -2.16 -16.09 -40.41
N SER A 22 -2.55 -17.12 -39.64
CA SER A 22 -2.04 -18.50 -39.58
C SER A 22 -0.76 -18.86 -38.81
N SER A 23 -1.02 -19.48 -37.65
CA SER A 23 -0.44 -20.72 -37.12
C SER A 23 1.09 -20.86 -37.01
N LYS A 24 1.58 -20.78 -35.77
CA LYS A 24 2.38 -21.86 -35.14
C LYS A 24 2.22 -21.75 -33.62
N GLN A 25 1.94 -22.88 -32.98
CA GLN A 25 1.68 -23.04 -31.56
C GLN A 25 2.93 -22.71 -30.72
N GLN A 26 2.74 -21.97 -29.63
CA GLN A 26 3.62 -21.99 -28.46
C GLN A 26 2.77 -21.70 -27.22
N PRO A 27 2.75 -22.57 -26.20
CA PRO A 27 2.10 -22.26 -24.93
C PRO A 27 2.91 -21.20 -24.15
N PRO A 28 2.28 -20.24 -23.45
CA PRO A 28 3.00 -19.36 -22.53
C PRO A 28 3.24 -20.11 -21.21
N VAL A 29 4.33 -20.88 -21.11
CA VAL A 29 4.66 -21.71 -19.94
C VAL A 29 5.39 -20.92 -18.83
N GLN A 30 5.65 -19.63 -19.02
CA GLN A 30 6.48 -18.84 -18.09
C GLN A 30 5.70 -17.96 -17.10
N GLU A 31 4.44 -17.63 -17.34
CA GLU A 31 3.63 -16.81 -16.43
C GLU A 31 3.09 -17.60 -15.22
N SER A 32 2.94 -18.91 -15.36
CA SER A 32 2.39 -19.82 -14.35
C SER A 32 3.37 -20.12 -13.20
N GLN A 33 4.68 -20.07 -13.43
CA GLN A 33 5.68 -20.37 -12.40
C GLN A 33 5.90 -19.20 -11.42
N ALA A 34 5.93 -17.97 -11.92
CA ALA A 34 6.04 -16.77 -11.08
C ALA A 34 4.81 -16.59 -10.17
N LYS A 35 3.60 -16.80 -10.72
CA LYS A 35 2.35 -16.72 -9.98
C LYS A 35 2.22 -17.80 -8.90
N ALA A 36 2.72 -19.01 -9.17
CA ALA A 36 2.74 -20.09 -8.18
C ALA A 36 3.73 -19.81 -7.03
N MET A 37 4.90 -19.23 -7.33
CA MET A 37 5.89 -18.84 -6.32
C MET A 37 5.37 -17.73 -5.41
N GLU A 38 4.71 -16.71 -5.98
CA GLU A 38 4.07 -15.63 -5.24
C GLU A 38 2.93 -16.14 -4.33
N LEU A 39 2.09 -17.05 -4.83
CA LEU A 39 1.03 -17.68 -4.02
C LEU A 39 1.58 -18.51 -2.86
N ARG A 40 2.69 -19.23 -3.07
CA ARG A 40 3.35 -20.01 -2.01
C ARG A 40 3.93 -19.11 -0.92
N SER A 41 4.53 -17.99 -1.31
CA SER A 41 5.00 -16.96 -0.37
C SER A 41 3.83 -16.40 0.46
N ALA A 42 2.74 -15.98 -0.20
CA ALA A 42 1.55 -15.47 0.46
C ALA A 42 0.90 -16.48 1.43
N LYS A 43 0.86 -17.77 1.08
CA LYS A 43 0.38 -18.83 1.98
C LYS A 43 1.25 -18.95 3.24
N SER A 44 2.57 -18.95 3.07
CA SER A 44 3.52 -19.00 4.21
C SER A 44 3.35 -17.80 5.16
N PHE A 45 3.16 -16.59 4.61
CA PHE A 45 2.88 -15.41 5.42
C PHE A 45 1.57 -15.53 6.21
N ARG A 46 0.49 -16.03 5.59
CA ARG A 46 -0.79 -16.26 6.29
C ARG A 46 -0.63 -17.23 7.46
N THR A 47 0.06 -18.35 7.26
CA THR A 47 0.28 -19.34 8.31
C THR A 47 1.10 -18.78 9.47
N ARG A 48 2.16 -18.00 9.20
CA ARG A 48 2.95 -17.35 10.24
C ARG A 48 2.15 -16.30 11.01
N PHE A 49 1.36 -15.50 10.30
CA PHE A 49 0.47 -14.52 10.90
C PHE A 49 -0.54 -15.18 11.84
N GLU A 50 -1.19 -16.25 11.39
CA GLU A 50 -2.14 -17.00 12.21
C GLU A 50 -1.49 -17.58 13.47
N ALA A 51 -0.30 -18.18 13.34
CA ALA A 51 0.43 -18.71 14.49
C ALA A 51 0.82 -17.60 15.49
N TYR A 52 1.27 -16.45 14.99
CA TYR A 52 1.62 -15.30 15.83
C TYR A 52 0.40 -14.76 16.58
N ASN A 53 -0.75 -14.60 15.91
CA ASN A 53 -1.97 -14.11 16.55
C ASN A 53 -2.47 -15.06 17.65
N ARG A 54 -2.39 -16.37 17.42
CA ARG A 54 -2.73 -17.38 18.43
C ARG A 54 -1.81 -17.28 19.65
N LEU A 55 -0.51 -17.15 19.43
CA LEU A 55 0.47 -16.97 20.50
C LEU A 55 0.22 -15.67 21.27
N GLN A 56 -0.08 -14.57 20.57
CA GLN A 56 -0.41 -13.29 21.18
C GLN A 56 -1.65 -13.36 22.06
N GLY A 57 -2.72 -14.01 21.60
CA GLY A 57 -3.91 -14.24 22.41
C GLY A 57 -3.63 -15.06 23.67
N ALA A 58 -2.80 -16.11 23.56
CA ALA A 58 -2.39 -16.92 24.70
C ALA A 58 -1.56 -16.12 25.71
N ALA A 59 -0.54 -15.39 25.25
CA ALA A 59 0.32 -14.59 26.12
C ALA A 59 -0.48 -13.54 26.92
N VAL A 60 -1.43 -12.86 26.27
CA VAL A 60 -2.34 -11.91 26.93
C VAL A 60 -3.17 -12.60 28.02
N ALA A 61 -3.66 -13.81 27.79
CA ALA A 61 -4.41 -14.59 28.78
C ALA A 61 -3.56 -14.99 30.00
N PHE A 62 -2.25 -15.19 29.82
CA PHE A 62 -1.31 -15.46 30.91
C PHE A 62 -0.72 -14.19 31.55
N GLY A 63 -1.10 -13.00 31.07
CA GLY A 63 -0.55 -11.72 31.54
C GLY A 63 0.89 -11.47 31.06
N GLU A 64 1.38 -12.23 30.10
CA GLU A 64 2.69 -12.02 29.47
C GLU A 64 2.60 -10.98 28.35
N LYS A 65 3.61 -10.10 28.29
CA LYS A 65 3.70 -9.05 27.27
C LYS A 65 4.60 -9.51 26.13
N LEU A 66 4.01 -9.84 24.98
CA LEU A 66 4.78 -10.05 23.76
C LEU A 66 5.22 -8.70 23.16
N PRO A 67 6.40 -8.64 22.54
CA PRO A 67 6.84 -7.45 21.83
C PRO A 67 5.93 -7.22 20.61
N ILE A 68 5.31 -6.05 20.57
CA ILE A 68 4.54 -5.57 19.42
C ILE A 68 5.53 -5.02 18.39
N PRO A 69 5.37 -5.30 17.10
CA PRO A 69 6.22 -4.71 16.07
C PRO A 69 6.01 -3.18 16.03
N GLU A 70 7.09 -2.44 16.27
CA GLU A 70 7.13 -0.99 16.14
C GLU A 70 7.68 -0.60 14.76
N ILE A 71 6.99 0.33 14.09
CA ILE A 71 7.39 0.83 12.77
C ILE A 71 7.63 2.32 12.89
N VAL A 72 8.79 2.78 12.44
CA VAL A 72 9.15 4.19 12.37
C VAL A 72 9.25 4.60 10.90
N ALA A 73 8.39 5.54 10.49
CA ALA A 73 8.42 6.10 9.15
C ALA A 73 9.41 7.29 9.09
N LEU A 74 10.48 7.13 8.31
CA LEU A 74 11.52 8.15 8.08
C LEU A 74 11.62 8.47 6.59
N GLY A 75 12.00 9.70 6.24
CA GLY A 75 12.14 10.14 4.85
C GLY A 75 11.91 11.64 4.66
N GLY A 76 12.29 12.15 3.49
CA GLY A 76 12.19 13.54 3.08
C GLY A 76 10.76 14.06 2.99
N GLN A 77 10.59 15.38 2.91
CA GLN A 77 9.26 15.98 2.70
C GLN A 77 8.64 15.43 1.40
N SER A 78 7.36 15.09 1.45
CA SER A 78 6.60 14.55 0.31
C SER A 78 6.92 13.12 -0.15
N ASP A 79 7.77 12.37 0.57
CA ASP A 79 8.00 10.92 0.32
C ASP A 79 6.78 10.02 0.62
N GLY A 80 5.59 10.60 0.84
CA GLY A 80 4.37 9.82 1.06
C GLY A 80 4.29 9.09 2.41
N LYS A 81 5.16 9.39 3.39
CA LYS A 81 5.14 8.77 4.73
C LYS A 81 3.75 8.79 5.38
N SER A 82 3.12 9.96 5.42
CA SER A 82 1.77 10.10 5.96
C SER A 82 0.75 9.36 5.10
N SER A 83 0.86 9.42 3.78
CA SER A 83 -0.02 8.70 2.85
C SER A 83 0.06 7.17 3.03
N LEU A 84 1.25 6.62 3.27
CA LEU A 84 1.45 5.20 3.53
C LEU A 84 0.80 4.79 4.86
N LEU A 85 0.99 5.59 5.91
CA LEU A 85 0.35 5.34 7.20
C LEU A 85 -1.18 5.43 7.09
N GLU A 86 -1.72 6.40 6.34
CA GLU A 86 -3.16 6.54 6.10
C GLU A 86 -3.73 5.37 5.28
N ALA A 87 -3.00 4.88 4.28
CA ALA A 87 -3.40 3.71 3.51
C ALA A 87 -3.41 2.44 4.36
N LEU A 88 -2.46 2.30 5.29
CA LEU A 88 -2.42 1.19 6.25
C LEU A 88 -3.57 1.26 7.26
N LEU A 89 -3.89 2.46 7.74
CA LEU A 89 -4.92 2.68 8.75
C LEU A 89 -6.35 2.69 8.17
N GLY A 90 -6.49 2.99 6.88
CA GLY A 90 -7.78 3.12 6.21
C GLY A 90 -8.53 4.42 6.52
N PHE A 91 -7.90 5.38 7.20
CA PHE A 91 -8.47 6.70 7.47
C PHE A 91 -7.39 7.79 7.45
N ARG A 92 -7.82 9.04 7.24
CA ARG A 92 -6.94 10.21 7.27
C ARG A 92 -6.76 10.68 8.71
N PHE A 93 -5.53 10.70 9.20
CA PHE A 93 -5.22 11.27 10.52
C PHE A 93 -4.65 12.69 10.43
N ASN A 94 -4.18 13.12 9.26
CA ASN A 94 -3.66 14.47 9.09
C ASN A 94 -4.81 15.42 8.70
N VAL A 95 -5.28 16.22 9.66
CA VAL A 95 -6.44 17.11 9.48
C VAL A 95 -6.08 18.41 8.73
N ARG A 96 -4.79 18.70 8.50
CA ARG A 96 -4.36 19.96 7.87
C ARG A 96 -4.17 19.84 6.36
N GLU A 97 -4.77 20.79 5.66
CA GLU A 97 -4.61 21.07 4.23
C GLU A 97 -3.11 21.25 3.88
N VAL A 98 -2.61 20.27 3.14
CA VAL A 98 -1.55 20.29 2.13
C VAL A 98 -0.64 21.52 2.13
N GLU A 99 0.41 21.49 2.95
CA GLU A 99 1.76 21.98 2.59
C GLU A 99 2.81 21.65 3.67
N MET A 100 2.36 21.43 4.90
CA MET A 100 3.27 21.28 6.03
C MET A 100 3.37 19.82 6.43
N GLY A 101 4.57 19.25 6.29
CA GLY A 101 4.87 17.90 6.79
C GLY A 101 4.65 17.77 8.31
N THR A 102 4.81 16.55 8.82
CA THR A 102 4.64 16.25 10.25
C THR A 102 5.72 16.95 11.08
N ARG A 103 5.37 18.06 11.74
CA ARG A 103 6.30 18.88 12.56
C ARG A 103 6.51 18.37 13.99
N ARG A 104 5.59 17.54 14.49
CA ARG A 104 5.67 16.92 15.83
C ARG A 104 5.70 15.41 15.65
N PRO A 105 6.60 14.68 16.34
CA PRO A 105 6.55 13.22 16.34
C PRO A 105 5.14 12.76 16.71
N LEU A 106 4.58 11.83 15.92
CA LEU A 106 3.30 11.21 16.18
C LEU A 106 3.55 9.76 16.55
N ILE A 107 2.95 9.32 17.65
CA ILE A 107 2.92 7.91 18.05
C ILE A 107 1.52 7.40 17.71
N LEU A 108 1.45 6.41 16.82
CA LEU A 108 0.19 5.79 16.41
C LEU A 108 0.11 4.42 17.07
N GLN A 109 -0.84 4.27 17.99
CA GLN A 109 -1.12 3.00 18.63
C GLN A 109 -2.33 2.35 17.98
N MET A 110 -2.13 1.21 17.33
CA MET A 110 -3.20 0.41 16.75
C MET A 110 -3.69 -0.61 17.77
N VAL A 111 -4.97 -0.53 18.13
CA VAL A 111 -5.63 -1.49 19.02
C VAL A 111 -6.77 -2.13 18.24
N HIS A 112 -6.78 -3.46 18.17
CA HIS A 112 -7.86 -4.20 17.53
C HIS A 112 -9.00 -4.42 18.52
N GLU A 113 -10.12 -3.75 18.28
CA GLU A 113 -11.37 -3.92 19.02
C GLU A 113 -12.35 -4.74 18.16
N PRO A 114 -12.61 -6.02 18.47
CA PRO A 114 -13.49 -6.87 17.66
C PRO A 114 -14.96 -6.44 17.70
N SER A 115 -15.33 -5.59 18.66
CA SER A 115 -16.68 -5.02 18.81
C SER A 115 -16.90 -3.75 17.98
N ALA A 116 -15.85 -3.15 17.43
CA ALA A 116 -15.95 -1.91 16.69
C ALA A 116 -16.39 -2.16 15.24
N SER A 117 -17.50 -1.51 14.83
CA SER A 117 -18.00 -1.58 13.45
C SER A 117 -17.17 -0.75 12.47
N GLU A 118 -16.51 0.30 12.96
CA GLU A 118 -15.74 1.26 12.17
C GLU A 118 -14.44 1.65 12.90
N PRO A 119 -13.36 1.97 12.17
CA PRO A 119 -12.12 2.44 12.77
C PRO A 119 -12.34 3.80 13.45
N ARG A 120 -11.89 3.93 14.71
CA ARG A 120 -11.99 5.17 15.48
C ARG A 120 -10.60 5.70 15.80
N CYS A 121 -10.38 6.97 15.50
CA CYS A 121 -9.16 7.69 15.88
C CYS A 121 -9.45 8.59 17.08
N ARG A 122 -8.56 8.58 18.08
CA ARG A 122 -8.57 9.51 19.21
C ARG A 122 -7.17 10.07 19.39
N PHE A 123 -7.07 11.40 19.44
CA PHE A 123 -5.84 12.08 19.83
C PHE A 123 -5.80 12.14 21.35
N GLN A 124 -4.71 11.64 21.93
CA GLN A 124 -4.35 11.83 23.34
C GLN A 124 -3.27 12.90 23.45
#